data_AF-F2UCM1-F1
#
_entry.id   AF-F2UCM1-F1
#
_cell.length_a   1.000
_cell.length_b   1.000
_cell.length_c   1.000
_cell.angle_alpha   90.00
_cell.angle_beta   90.00
_cell.angle_gamma   90.00
#
_symmetry.space_group_name_H-M   'P 1'
#
loop_
_entity.id
_entity.type
_entity.pdbx_description
1 polymer ?
#
loop_
_entity_poly.entity_id
_entity_poly.type
_entity_poly.pdbx_seq_one_letter_code
_entity_poly.pdbx_strand_id
1 'polypeptide(L)'
;MAHQTTDPTNPERWVVVYPAYIDSEKTIAQGRRIPKEKAVDKPDIRDIIRAVSSDDFQLPAKVENKAYCRDYLTRGRLRAQLKNADGSLVNPEFPDRKALYCYLADKIKHSEERKLQKEKEAREEAKAKAKAASKASKAAEPRHDKRQGRRGRKKR
;
A
#
# COMPACT_ATOMS: atom_id res chain seq x y z
N MET A 1 -16.42 11.46 31.08
CA MET A 1 -16.99 10.49 30.13
C MET A 1 -17.19 11.23 28.82
N ALA A 2 -16.56 10.79 27.72
CA ALA A 2 -16.63 11.53 26.46
C ALA A 2 -18.07 11.54 25.94
N HIS A 3 -18.68 12.72 25.89
CA HIS A 3 -19.99 12.93 25.30
C HIS A 3 -19.93 12.49 23.84
N GLN A 4 -20.56 11.36 23.52
CA GLN A 4 -20.73 10.96 22.12
C GLN A 4 -21.71 11.94 21.48
N THR A 5 -21.20 13.04 20.91
CA THR A 5 -21.97 13.98 20.08
C THR A 5 -22.90 13.20 19.17
N THR A 6 -24.21 13.44 19.23
CA THR A 6 -25.21 12.73 18.41
C THR A 6 -25.11 13.13 16.94
N ASP A 7 -24.53 14.30 16.67
CA ASP A 7 -24.46 14.90 15.34
C ASP A 7 -23.57 14.08 14.38
N PRO A 8 -24.14 13.62 13.24
CA PRO A 8 -23.40 12.85 12.23
C PRO A 8 -22.37 13.69 11.46
N THR A 9 -22.45 15.02 11.56
CA THR A 9 -21.50 15.97 10.97
C THR A 9 -20.18 16.06 11.74
N ASN A 10 -20.15 15.62 13.01
CA ASN A 10 -18.94 15.65 13.81
C ASN A 10 -17.88 14.70 13.19
N PRO A 11 -16.63 15.16 12.95
CA PRO A 11 -15.56 14.30 12.44
C PRO A 11 -15.31 13.04 13.25
N GLU A 12 -15.71 13.00 14.53
CA GLU A 12 -15.66 11.81 15.37
C GLU A 12 -16.64 10.71 14.98
N ARG A 13 -17.71 11.04 14.26
CA ARG A 13 -18.70 10.07 13.73
C ARG A 13 -18.47 9.69 12.28
N TRP A 14 -17.58 10.40 11.58
CA TRP A 14 -17.25 10.13 10.19
C TRP A 14 -16.71 8.70 10.02
N VAL A 15 -17.04 8.13 8.86
CA VAL A 15 -16.67 6.76 8.50
C VAL A 15 -15.16 6.66 8.38
N VAL A 16 -14.60 5.63 9.01
CA VAL A 16 -13.17 5.38 9.01
C VAL A 16 -12.79 4.48 7.84
N VAL A 17 -11.71 4.86 7.16
CA VAL A 17 -11.04 4.06 6.13
C VAL A 17 -9.58 3.88 6.52
N TYR A 18 -9.15 2.63 6.64
CA TYR A 18 -7.75 2.26 6.74
C TYR A 18 -7.31 1.61 5.43
N PRO A 19 -6.03 1.72 5.02
CA PRO A 19 -5.52 1.04 3.83
C PRO A 19 -5.77 -0.47 3.84
N ALA A 20 -5.63 -1.11 5.01
CA ALA A 20 -5.91 -2.54 5.20
C ALA A 20 -7.34 -2.97 4.82
N TYR A 21 -8.32 -2.05 4.76
CA TYR A 21 -9.71 -2.38 4.41
C TYR A 21 -9.87 -2.68 2.92
N ILE A 22 -9.06 -2.07 2.08
CA ILE A 22 -9.07 -2.20 0.62
C ILE A 22 -7.89 -3.03 0.09
N ASP A 23 -7.08 -3.59 0.99
CA ASP A 23 -5.92 -4.40 0.66
C ASP A 23 -6.31 -5.83 0.24
N SER A 24 -5.85 -6.24 -0.94
CA SER A 24 -6.08 -7.55 -1.54
C SER A 24 -5.15 -8.64 -0.99
N GLU A 25 -3.99 -8.29 -0.43
CA GLU A 25 -3.05 -9.22 0.20
C GLU A 25 -3.54 -9.62 1.61
N LYS A 26 -4.31 -8.75 2.28
CA LYS A 26 -4.89 -9.03 3.59
C LYS A 26 -6.16 -9.88 3.46
N THR A 27 -6.35 -10.81 4.37
CA THR A 27 -7.60 -11.56 4.55
C THR A 27 -8.67 -10.72 5.27
N ILE A 28 -9.91 -11.24 5.32
CA ILE A 28 -11.00 -10.62 6.11
C ILE A 28 -10.62 -10.56 7.60
N ALA A 29 -10.01 -11.63 8.12
CA ALA A 29 -9.53 -11.67 9.50
C ALA A 29 -8.46 -10.60 9.78
N GLN A 30 -7.58 -10.34 8.81
CA GLN A 30 -6.53 -9.33 8.91
C GLN A 30 -7.04 -7.89 8.71
N GLY A 31 -8.28 -7.70 8.26
CA GLY A 31 -8.92 -6.38 8.21
C GLY A 31 -9.61 -6.03 6.90
N ARG A 32 -9.45 -6.83 5.82
CA ARG A 32 -10.08 -6.55 4.53
C ARG A 32 -11.60 -6.48 4.66
N ARG A 33 -12.22 -5.44 4.05
CA ARG A 33 -13.67 -5.19 4.11
C ARG A 33 -14.39 -5.37 2.78
N ILE A 34 -13.64 -5.48 1.68
CA ILE A 34 -14.18 -5.68 0.32
C ILE A 34 -13.76 -7.03 -0.28
N PRO A 35 -14.47 -7.52 -1.32
CA PRO A 35 -14.06 -8.71 -2.06
C PRO A 35 -12.65 -8.55 -2.65
N LYS A 36 -11.89 -9.65 -2.70
CA LYS A 36 -10.50 -9.63 -3.19
C LYS A 36 -10.38 -9.10 -4.62
N GLU A 37 -11.34 -9.42 -5.47
CA GLU A 37 -11.42 -8.97 -6.87
C GLU A 37 -11.52 -7.44 -7.00
N LYS A 38 -12.19 -6.78 -6.04
CA LYS A 38 -12.33 -5.32 -6.00
C LYS A 38 -11.22 -4.64 -5.20
N ALA A 39 -10.46 -5.40 -4.41
CA ALA A 39 -9.37 -4.90 -3.57
C ALA A 39 -8.11 -4.56 -4.38
N VAL A 40 -7.29 -3.66 -3.84
CA VAL A 40 -6.05 -3.14 -4.42
C VAL A 40 -4.86 -3.91 -3.85
N ASP A 41 -3.83 -4.09 -4.65
CA ASP A 41 -2.54 -4.63 -4.22
C ASP A 41 -1.70 -3.55 -3.52
N LYS A 42 -1.36 -3.77 -2.23
CA LYS A 42 -0.55 -2.89 -1.36
C LYS A 42 -0.98 -1.41 -1.36
N PRO A 43 -2.22 -1.09 -0.96
CA PRO A 43 -2.69 0.29 -0.89
C PRO A 43 -1.93 1.09 0.17
N ASP A 44 -1.53 2.32 -0.15
CA ASP A 44 -0.96 3.26 0.81
C ASP A 44 -1.95 4.39 1.13
N ILE A 45 -1.73 5.11 2.23
CA ILE A 45 -2.56 6.27 2.59
C ILE A 45 -2.50 7.36 1.51
N ARG A 46 -1.36 7.50 0.82
CA ARG A 46 -1.19 8.45 -0.29
C ARG A 46 -2.13 8.16 -1.45
N ASP A 47 -2.31 6.87 -1.78
CA ASP A 47 -3.25 6.44 -2.82
C ASP A 47 -4.68 6.84 -2.46
N ILE A 48 -5.05 6.64 -1.18
CA ILE A 48 -6.38 7.01 -0.66
C ILE A 48 -6.57 8.53 -0.69
N ILE A 49 -5.58 9.30 -0.26
CA ILE A 49 -5.63 10.78 -0.30
C ILE A 49 -5.87 11.24 -1.73
N ARG A 50 -5.16 10.66 -2.70
CA ARG A 50 -5.31 11.02 -4.11
C ARG A 50 -6.70 10.70 -4.65
N ALA A 51 -7.23 9.52 -4.32
CA ALA A 51 -8.59 9.14 -4.69
C ALA A 51 -9.66 10.07 -4.10
N VAL A 52 -9.40 10.61 -2.91
CA VAL A 52 -10.25 11.60 -2.22
C VAL A 52 -10.07 13.01 -2.77
N SER A 53 -8.89 13.36 -3.27
CA SER A 53 -8.62 14.65 -3.90
C SER A 53 -9.10 14.73 -5.35
N SER A 54 -9.64 13.64 -5.90
CA SER A 54 -10.23 13.64 -7.25
C SER A 54 -11.55 14.42 -7.25
N ASP A 55 -11.83 15.19 -8.30
CA ASP A 55 -13.02 16.05 -8.40
C ASP A 55 -14.35 15.28 -8.21
N ASP A 56 -14.36 14.00 -8.57
CA ASP A 56 -15.50 13.09 -8.41
C ASP A 56 -15.84 12.78 -6.94
N PHE A 57 -14.89 12.97 -6.01
CA PHE A 57 -15.05 12.64 -4.60
C PHE A 57 -15.62 13.83 -3.80
N GLN A 58 -16.92 14.00 -3.88
CA GLN A 58 -17.64 15.12 -3.25
C GLN A 58 -18.01 14.85 -1.78
N LEU A 59 -17.10 14.29 -0.99
CA LEU A 59 -17.33 14.03 0.44
C LEU A 59 -16.27 14.74 1.30
N PRO A 60 -16.67 15.45 2.36
CA PRO A 60 -15.74 15.98 3.35
C PRO A 60 -14.90 14.85 3.95
N ALA A 61 -13.58 14.99 3.85
CA ALA A 61 -12.66 13.99 4.33
C ALA A 61 -11.51 14.59 5.14
N LYS A 62 -11.06 13.85 6.15
CA LYS A 62 -9.98 14.22 7.05
C LYS A 62 -8.96 13.08 7.16
N VAL A 63 -7.69 13.42 6.99
CA VAL A 63 -6.59 12.47 7.11
C VAL A 63 -5.98 12.58 8.50
N GLU A 64 -5.68 11.44 9.12
CA GLU A 64 -5.08 11.35 10.44
C GLU A 64 -3.92 10.35 10.44
N ASN A 65 -2.89 10.66 11.22
CA ASN A 65 -1.70 9.81 11.35
C ASN A 65 -1.89 8.73 12.43
N LYS A 66 -2.85 7.82 12.21
CA LYS A 66 -3.18 6.69 13.08
C LYS A 66 -2.93 5.36 12.36
N ALA A 67 -2.50 4.35 13.09
CA ALA A 67 -2.32 3.00 12.58
C ALA A 67 -3.56 2.14 12.86
N TYR A 68 -3.74 1.07 12.08
CA TYR A 68 -4.79 0.09 12.33
C TYR A 68 -4.32 -0.92 13.38
N CYS A 69 -5.18 -1.31 14.32
CA CYS A 69 -4.77 -2.20 15.42
C CYS A 69 -4.21 -3.56 14.94
N ARG A 70 -4.67 -4.07 13.79
CA ARG A 70 -4.18 -5.34 13.21
C ARG A 70 -3.07 -5.14 12.18
N ASP A 71 -2.75 -3.90 11.83
CA ASP A 71 -1.66 -3.55 10.92
C ASP A 71 -1.02 -2.23 11.33
N TYR A 72 0.00 -2.34 12.17
CA TYR A 72 0.74 -1.22 12.74
C TYR A 72 1.81 -0.66 11.80
N LEU A 73 2.22 -1.42 10.77
CA LEU A 73 3.24 -1.01 9.80
C LEU A 73 2.68 0.05 8.85
N THR A 74 1.42 -0.13 8.44
CA THR A 74 0.75 0.79 7.52
C THR A 74 0.08 1.91 8.31
N ARG A 75 0.68 3.11 8.30
CA ARG A 75 0.14 4.29 8.98
C ARG A 75 -0.74 5.12 8.05
N GLY A 76 -1.87 5.58 8.58
CA GLY A 76 -2.80 6.46 7.88
C GLY A 76 -4.24 6.04 8.12
N ARG A 77 -5.07 7.04 8.42
CA ARG A 77 -6.51 6.87 8.64
C ARG A 77 -7.24 8.00 7.95
N LEU A 78 -8.14 7.65 7.04
CA LEU A 78 -9.08 8.60 6.47
C LEU A 78 -10.37 8.56 7.27
N ARG A 79 -10.97 9.72 7.52
CA ARG A 79 -12.36 9.85 7.95
C ARG A 79 -13.14 10.55 6.85
N ALA A 80 -14.30 10.03 6.48
CA ALA A 80 -15.17 10.61 5.46
C ALA A 80 -16.60 10.78 6.00
N GLN A 81 -17.19 11.94 5.76
CA GLN A 81 -18.57 12.20 6.10
C GLN A 81 -19.49 11.56 5.05
N LEU A 82 -20.36 10.64 5.45
CA LEU A 82 -21.39 10.09 4.55
C LEU A 82 -22.76 10.74 4.73
N LYS A 83 -23.03 11.29 5.91
CA LYS A 83 -24.36 11.83 6.27
C LYS A 83 -24.27 13.27 6.75
N ASN A 84 -25.27 14.07 6.37
CA ASN A 84 -25.50 15.43 6.85
C ASN A 84 -26.15 15.41 8.24
N ALA A 85 -26.26 16.58 8.88
CA ALA A 85 -26.90 16.75 10.18
C ALA A 85 -28.33 16.19 10.19
N ASP A 86 -29.06 16.38 9.09
CA ASP A 86 -30.44 15.94 8.90
C ASP A 86 -30.56 14.42 8.64
N GLY A 87 -29.43 13.69 8.61
CA GLY A 87 -29.39 12.25 8.37
C GLY A 87 -29.42 11.85 6.88
N SER A 88 -29.62 12.81 5.97
CA SER A 88 -29.53 12.60 4.53
C SER A 88 -28.09 12.27 4.10
N LEU A 89 -27.93 11.57 2.97
CA LEU A 89 -26.62 11.26 2.40
C LEU A 89 -25.99 12.54 1.82
N VAL A 90 -24.70 12.74 2.07
CA VAL A 90 -23.95 13.88 1.49
C VAL A 90 -23.85 13.73 -0.03
N ASN A 91 -23.61 12.52 -0.49
CA ASN A 91 -23.59 12.17 -1.91
C ASN A 91 -24.36 10.86 -2.11
N PRO A 92 -25.38 10.82 -2.99
CA PRO A 92 -26.19 9.63 -3.24
C PRO A 92 -25.40 8.44 -3.82
N GLU A 93 -24.24 8.68 -4.45
CA GLU A 93 -23.33 7.64 -4.94
C GLU A 93 -22.75 6.77 -3.81
N PHE A 94 -22.73 7.31 -2.58
CA PHE A 94 -22.16 6.65 -1.41
C PHE A 94 -23.21 6.38 -0.32
N PRO A 95 -24.18 5.48 -0.57
CA PRO A 95 -25.19 5.12 0.42
C PRO A 95 -24.60 4.35 1.60
N ASP A 96 -23.59 3.52 1.31
CA ASP A 96 -22.99 2.58 2.27
C ASP A 96 -21.48 2.78 2.41
N ARG A 97 -20.97 2.40 3.59
CA ARG A 97 -19.52 2.32 3.84
C ARG A 97 -18.81 1.42 2.83
N LYS A 98 -19.48 0.34 2.42
CA LYS A 98 -18.94 -0.62 1.45
C LYS A 98 -18.85 -0.02 0.04
N ALA A 99 -19.83 0.83 -0.35
CA ALA A 99 -19.79 1.55 -1.61
C ALA A 99 -18.59 2.50 -1.66
N LEU A 100 -18.37 3.27 -0.58
CA LEU A 100 -17.18 4.10 -0.41
C LEU A 100 -15.87 3.30 -0.56
N TYR A 101 -15.75 2.14 0.10
CA TYR A 101 -14.54 1.31 -0.01
C TYR A 101 -14.31 0.77 -1.42
N CYS A 102 -15.37 0.35 -2.11
CA CYS A 102 -15.25 -0.15 -3.49
C CYS A 102 -14.85 0.96 -4.45
N TYR A 103 -15.43 2.15 -4.30
CA TYR A 103 -15.09 3.31 -5.11
C TYR A 103 -13.64 3.75 -4.94
N LEU A 104 -13.18 3.89 -3.69
CA LEU A 104 -11.79 4.23 -3.41
C LEU A 104 -10.83 3.19 -4.00
N ALA A 105 -11.16 1.90 -3.85
CA ALA A 105 -10.35 0.84 -4.43
C ALA A 105 -10.31 0.93 -5.96
N ASP A 106 -11.44 1.19 -6.62
CA ASP A 106 -11.52 1.29 -8.08
C ASP A 106 -10.73 2.48 -8.63
N LYS A 107 -10.85 3.67 -8.01
CA LYS A 107 -10.07 4.85 -8.37
C LYS A 107 -8.57 4.62 -8.20
N ILE A 108 -8.16 3.93 -7.14
CA ILE A 108 -6.74 3.62 -6.92
C ILE A 108 -6.22 2.61 -7.97
N LYS A 109 -7.01 1.60 -8.36
CA LYS A 109 -6.61 0.63 -9.40
C LYS A 109 -6.34 1.29 -10.75
N HIS A 110 -7.18 2.25 -11.12
CA HIS A 110 -7.12 2.93 -12.41
C HIS A 110 -6.22 4.16 -12.40
N SER A 111 -5.58 4.48 -11.27
CA SER A 111 -4.63 5.61 -11.16
C SER A 111 -3.39 5.38 -12.03
N GLU A 112 -3.14 6.28 -12.98
CA GLU A 112 -1.97 6.26 -13.86
C GLU A 112 -0.64 6.29 -13.09
N GLU A 113 -0.60 6.95 -11.93
CA GLU A 113 0.60 6.95 -11.08
C GLU A 113 0.91 5.57 -10.52
N ARG A 114 -0.10 4.74 -10.24
CA ARG A 114 0.12 3.38 -9.77
C ARG A 114 0.70 2.50 -10.88
N LYS A 115 0.26 2.72 -12.13
CA LYS A 115 0.85 2.07 -13.31
C LYS A 115 2.32 2.45 -13.45
N LEU A 116 2.65 3.75 -13.38
CA LEU A 116 4.03 4.23 -13.43
C LEU A 116 4.89 3.72 -12.26
N GLN A 117 4.33 3.70 -11.05
CA GLN A 117 5.00 3.21 -9.84
C GLN A 117 5.36 1.73 -9.98
N LYS A 118 4.40 0.90 -10.41
CA LYS A 118 4.63 -0.53 -10.66
C LYS A 118 5.66 -0.76 -11.75
N GLU A 119 5.64 0.04 -12.82
CA GLU A 119 6.65 -0.05 -13.88
C GLU A 119 8.05 0.31 -13.37
N LYS A 120 8.18 1.37 -12.56
CA LYS A 120 9.43 1.76 -11.92
C LYS A 120 9.95 0.68 -10.96
N GLU A 121 9.07 0.13 -10.12
CA GLU A 121 9.40 -0.97 -9.20
C GLU A 121 9.88 -2.21 -9.96
N ALA A 122 9.15 -2.62 -11.01
CA ALA A 122 9.55 -3.73 -11.87
C ALA A 122 10.91 -3.49 -12.55
N ARG A 123 11.17 -2.26 -13.01
CA ARG A 123 12.46 -1.88 -13.62
C ARG A 123 13.61 -1.90 -12.61
N GLU A 124 13.39 -1.43 -11.39
CA GLU A 124 14.40 -1.47 -10.32
C GLU A 124 14.66 -2.91 -9.85
N GLU A 125 13.62 -3.74 -9.71
CA GLU A 125 13.78 -5.17 -9.42
C GLU A 125 14.56 -5.90 -10.52
N ALA A 126 14.29 -5.61 -11.80
CA ALA A 126 15.03 -6.18 -12.92
C ALA A 126 16.52 -5.76 -12.89
N LYS A 127 16.81 -4.49 -12.60
CA LYS A 127 18.19 -4.00 -12.42
C LYS A 127 18.89 -4.66 -11.23
N ALA A 128 18.18 -4.84 -10.11
CA ALA A 128 18.72 -5.49 -8.91
C ALA A 128 19.05 -6.96 -9.18
N LYS A 129 18.17 -7.69 -9.88
CA LYS A 129 18.41 -9.09 -10.31
C LYS A 129 19.60 -9.19 -11.28
N ALA A 130 19.72 -8.28 -12.24
CA ALA A 130 20.87 -8.24 -13.17
C ALA A 130 22.21 -7.93 -12.46
N LYS A 131 22.20 -7.02 -11.47
CA LYS A 131 23.38 -6.75 -10.61
C LYS A 131 23.75 -7.92 -9.71
N ALA A 132 22.77 -8.68 -9.22
CA ALA A 132 23.02 -9.89 -8.42
C ALA A 132 23.63 -11.02 -9.27
N ALA A 133 23.12 -11.23 -10.49
CA ALA A 133 23.63 -12.23 -11.43
C ALA A 133 25.08 -11.96 -11.88
N SER A 134 25.41 -10.69 -12.16
CA SER A 134 26.78 -10.28 -12.52
C SER A 134 27.77 -10.36 -11.36
N LYS A 135 27.32 -10.24 -10.11
CA LYS A 135 28.16 -10.44 -8.92
C LYS A 135 28.42 -11.92 -8.62
N ALA A 136 27.47 -12.80 -8.96
CA ALA A 136 27.62 -14.25 -8.84
C ALA A 136 28.59 -14.83 -9.88
N SER A 137 28.59 -14.34 -11.12
CA SER A 137 29.54 -14.78 -12.16
C SER A 137 30.97 -14.35 -11.90
N LYS A 138 31.19 -13.21 -11.21
CA LYS A 138 32.54 -12.72 -10.83
C LYS A 138 33.15 -13.43 -9.62
N ALA A 139 32.36 -14.21 -8.88
CA ALA A 139 32.83 -15.03 -7.75
C ALA A 139 33.26 -16.45 -8.15
N ALA A 140 33.05 -16.84 -9.41
CA ALA A 140 33.31 -18.19 -9.93
C ALA A 140 34.55 -18.31 -10.83
N GLU A 141 35.47 -17.33 -10.83
CA GLU A 141 36.74 -17.43 -11.54
C GLU A 141 37.64 -18.51 -10.88
N PRO A 142 38.17 -19.50 -11.63
CA PRO A 142 38.97 -20.57 -11.06
C PRO A 142 40.30 -20.02 -10.56
N ARG A 143 40.62 -20.26 -9.28
CA ARG A 143 41.95 -19.99 -8.71
C ARG A 143 42.98 -20.77 -9.51
N HIS A 144 43.77 -20.08 -10.33
CA HIS A 144 44.87 -20.66 -11.10
C HIS A 144 46.00 -21.11 -10.14
N ASP A 145 45.98 -22.39 -9.75
CA ASP A 145 47.01 -23.04 -8.94
C ASP A 145 48.35 -23.05 -9.71
N LYS A 146 49.21 -22.05 -9.44
CA LYS A 146 50.60 -22.06 -9.90
C LYS A 146 51.42 -22.94 -8.96
N ARG A 147 51.36 -24.25 -9.14
CA ARG A 147 52.35 -25.22 -8.64
C ARG A 147 53.71 -24.97 -9.31
N GLN A 148 54.52 -24.08 -8.74
CA GLN A 148 55.94 -23.96 -9.10
C GLN A 148 56.75 -25.08 -8.43
N GLY A 149 57.50 -25.82 -9.25
CA GLY A 149 58.26 -27.01 -8.86
C GLY A 149 59.32 -26.74 -7.79
N ARG A 150 59.37 -27.64 -6.80
CA ARG A 150 60.49 -27.80 -5.87
C ARG A 150 61.75 -28.19 -6.64
N ARG A 151 62.66 -27.23 -6.85
CA ARG A 151 64.03 -27.50 -7.29
C ARG A 151 64.79 -28.25 -6.19
N GLY A 152 65.22 -29.47 -6.49
CA GLY A 152 66.08 -30.29 -5.64
C GLY A 152 67.43 -29.61 -5.42
N ARG A 153 67.75 -29.33 -4.15
CA ARG A 153 69.03 -28.79 -3.71
C ARG A 153 69.98 -29.96 -3.46
N LYS A 154 70.82 -30.29 -4.46
CA LYS A 154 72.01 -31.15 -4.28
C LYS A 154 72.88 -30.54 -3.17
N LYS A 155 73.04 -31.26 -2.06
CA LYS A 155 74.15 -31.05 -1.12
C LYS A 155 75.19 -32.15 -1.37
N ARG A 156 76.43 -31.73 -1.14
CA ARG A 156 77.72 -32.39 -1.35
C ARG A 156 77.79 -33.79 -0.77
#